data_AF-A0A7C7A577-F1
#
_entry.id   AF-A0A7C7A577-F1
#
_cell.length_a   1.000
_cell.length_b   1.000
_cell.length_c   1.000
_cell.angle_alpha   90.00
_cell.angle_beta   90.00
_cell.angle_gamma   90.00
#
_symmetry.space_group_name_H-M   'P 1'
#
loop_
_entity.id
_entity.type
_entity.pdbx_description
1 polymer ?
#
loop_
_entity_poly.entity_id
_entity_poly.type
_entity_poly.pdbx_seq_one_letter_code
_entity_poly.pdbx_strand_id
1 'polypeptide(L)'
;MYYYEQPSEKKWFSPENLKKIIICIVIITVILLMKKINIPIVKATLGKIDYIVSDYSYEFKDVVEAIKEITQASMSIPVFGQKEQELLPMPVDGRVSSEYGLRFHPILKEQRMHHGIDIVQKEGCPVKTVLDGVVFSVGQDKEMGNMVKIRHDNGSTTVYAHLKDVYVKKQEPIKQGFIIGTVGKTGLAETSHLHFEIWRDDKSEDPRKWLNISNNVREDLNGFKNL
;
A
#
# COMPACT_ATOMS: atom_id res chain seq x y z
N MET A 1 -34.53 -6.97 -45.95
CA MET A 1 -35.14 -6.01 -45.00
C MET A 1 -35.26 -6.75 -43.67
N TYR A 2 -34.28 -6.59 -42.78
CA TYR A 2 -34.24 -7.30 -41.50
C TYR A 2 -34.76 -6.37 -40.41
N TYR A 3 -35.81 -6.79 -39.70
CA TYR A 3 -36.33 -6.09 -38.53
C TYR A 3 -35.48 -6.45 -37.31
N TYR A 4 -34.89 -5.44 -36.66
CA TYR A 4 -34.32 -5.58 -35.33
C TYR A 4 -35.44 -5.33 -34.30
N GLU A 5 -35.78 -6.33 -33.50
CA GLU A 5 -36.60 -6.13 -32.31
C GLU A 5 -35.77 -5.43 -31.22
N GLN A 6 -36.27 -4.32 -30.70
CA GLN A 6 -35.67 -3.58 -29.60
C GLN A 6 -35.87 -4.37 -28.29
N PRO A 7 -34.84 -4.47 -27.41
CA PRO A 7 -34.96 -5.23 -26.18
C PRO A 7 -35.88 -4.49 -25.21
N SER A 8 -36.94 -5.17 -24.77
CA SER A 8 -37.92 -4.65 -23.82
C SER A 8 -37.22 -4.17 -22.54
N GLU A 9 -37.39 -2.89 -22.18
CA GLU A 9 -36.95 -2.34 -20.91
C GLU A 9 -37.53 -3.17 -19.74
N LYS A 10 -36.69 -3.99 -19.10
CA LYS A 10 -37.08 -4.72 -17.89
C LYS A 10 -37.29 -3.70 -16.78
N LYS A 11 -38.56 -3.38 -16.48
CA LYS A 11 -38.98 -2.53 -15.35
C LYS A 11 -38.71 -3.23 -14.03
N TRP A 12 -37.44 -3.19 -13.62
CA TRP A 12 -36.92 -3.73 -12.36
C TRP A 12 -37.70 -3.21 -11.14
N PHE A 13 -38.13 -1.95 -11.20
CA PHE A 13 -38.88 -1.25 -10.15
C PHE A 13 -40.40 -1.38 -10.29
N SER A 14 -40.90 -2.54 -10.73
CA SER A 14 -42.33 -2.79 -10.64
C SER A 14 -42.77 -2.73 -9.16
N PRO A 15 -43.98 -2.24 -8.86
CA PRO A 15 -44.49 -2.19 -7.49
C PRO A 15 -44.46 -3.56 -6.78
N GLU A 16 -44.56 -4.65 -7.53
CA GLU A 16 -44.47 -6.01 -7.00
C GLU A 16 -43.04 -6.40 -6.59
N ASN A 17 -42.03 -6.03 -7.38
CA ASN A 17 -40.63 -6.30 -7.06
C ASN A 17 -40.14 -5.45 -5.88
N LEU A 18 -40.61 -4.20 -5.78
CA LEU A 18 -40.34 -3.33 -4.64
C LEU A 18 -40.91 -3.89 -3.34
N LYS A 19 -42.14 -4.43 -3.37
CA LYS A 19 -42.72 -5.12 -2.20
C LYS A 19 -41.86 -6.32 -1.76
N LYS A 20 -41.35 -7.12 -2.70
CA LYS A 20 -40.47 -8.27 -2.41
C LYS A 20 -39.15 -7.83 -1.78
N ILE A 21 -38.52 -6.77 -2.29
CA ILE A 21 -37.27 -6.22 -1.75
C ILE A 21 -37.47 -5.70 -0.32
N ILE A 22 -38.56 -4.97 -0.08
CA ILE A 22 -38.89 -4.46 1.26
C ILE A 22 -39.10 -5.61 2.25
N ILE A 23 -39.82 -6.67 1.85
CA ILE A 23 -40.02 -7.87 2.67
C ILE A 23 -38.67 -8.53 3.01
N CYS A 24 -37.76 -8.67 2.04
CA CYS A 24 -36.42 -9.23 2.29
C CYS A 24 -35.60 -8.38 3.27
N ILE A 25 -35.63 -7.05 3.14
CA ILE A 25 -34.90 -6.14 4.03
C ILE A 25 -35.45 -6.23 5.47
N VAL A 26 -36.78 -6.33 5.63
CA VAL A 26 -37.42 -6.50 6.94
C VAL A 26 -37.04 -7.84 7.57
N ILE A 27 -37.04 -8.93 6.80
CA ILE A 27 -36.64 -10.25 7.30
C ILE A 27 -35.16 -10.24 7.75
N ILE A 28 -34.26 -9.66 6.95
CA ILE A 28 -32.84 -9.57 7.28
C ILE A 28 -32.61 -8.72 8.54
N THR A 29 -33.28 -7.57 8.65
CA THR A 29 -33.16 -6.71 9.84
C THR A 29 -33.72 -7.38 11.10
N VAL A 30 -34.83 -8.11 11.01
CA VAL A 30 -35.37 -8.91 12.13
C VAL A 30 -34.38 -10.01 12.54
N ILE A 31 -33.76 -10.72 11.60
CA ILE A 31 -32.74 -11.74 11.90
C ILE A 31 -31.51 -11.12 12.59
N LEU A 32 -31.05 -9.96 12.12
CA LEU A 32 -29.93 -9.23 12.73
C LEU A 32 -30.25 -8.73 14.14
N LEU A 33 -31.48 -8.25 14.37
CA LEU A 33 -31.97 -7.87 15.70
C LEU A 33 -32.09 -9.08 16.62
N MET A 34 -32.62 -10.21 16.13
CA MET A 34 -32.72 -11.46 16.87
C MET A 34 -31.34 -12.01 17.26
N LYS A 35 -30.31 -11.89 16.40
CA LYS A 35 -28.92 -12.25 16.74
C LYS A 35 -28.34 -11.41 17.89
N LYS A 36 -28.86 -10.19 18.12
CA LYS A 36 -28.39 -9.30 19.18
C LYS A 36 -29.02 -9.62 20.55
N ILE A 37 -30.13 -10.36 20.58
CA ILE A 37 -30.80 -10.76 21.83
C ILE A 37 -30.41 -12.21 22.14
N ASN A 38 -29.61 -12.42 23.19
CA ASN A 38 -29.06 -13.71 23.57
C ASN A 38 -30.11 -14.62 24.25
N ILE A 39 -31.16 -15.00 23.52
CA ILE A 39 -32.27 -15.83 24.02
C ILE A 39 -31.99 -17.32 23.76
N PRO A 40 -32.06 -18.21 24.77
CA PRO A 40 -31.79 -19.64 24.64
C PRO A 40 -32.64 -20.37 23.57
N ILE A 41 -33.86 -19.89 23.34
CA ILE A 41 -34.80 -20.41 22.32
C ILE A 41 -34.25 -20.26 20.89
N VAL A 42 -33.51 -19.19 20.60
CA VAL A 42 -32.92 -18.95 19.27
C VAL A 42 -31.82 -19.98 18.98
N LYS A 43 -31.07 -20.39 20.00
CA LYS A 43 -29.98 -21.36 19.86
C LYS A 43 -30.48 -22.78 19.55
N ALA A 44 -31.62 -23.18 20.11
CA ALA A 44 -32.26 -24.46 19.82
C ALA A 44 -32.90 -24.50 18.41
N THR A 45 -33.41 -23.37 17.93
CA THR A 45 -33.99 -23.25 16.57
C THR A 45 -32.92 -23.21 15.48
N LEU A 46 -31.76 -22.59 15.74
CA LEU A 46 -30.63 -22.57 14.81
C LEU A 46 -30.10 -23.98 14.48
N GLY A 47 -30.09 -24.90 15.45
CA GLY A 47 -29.66 -26.29 15.20
C GLY A 47 -30.57 -27.08 14.25
N LYS A 48 -31.87 -26.73 14.16
CA LYS A 48 -32.79 -27.33 13.17
C LYS A 48 -32.67 -26.67 11.80
N ILE A 49 -32.32 -25.40 11.75
CA ILE A 49 -32.08 -24.65 10.51
C ILE A 49 -30.77 -25.13 9.87
N ASP A 50 -29.72 -25.39 10.65
CA ASP A 50 -28.45 -25.94 10.13
C ASP A 50 -28.64 -27.28 9.39
N TYR A 51 -29.56 -28.14 9.85
CA TYR A 51 -29.91 -29.41 9.18
C TYR A 51 -30.66 -29.21 7.84
N ILE A 52 -31.42 -28.13 7.71
CA ILE A 52 -32.16 -27.79 6.47
C ILE A 52 -31.23 -27.04 5.49
N VAL A 53 -30.32 -26.22 5.99
CA VAL A 53 -29.33 -25.48 5.18
C VAL A 53 -28.33 -26.44 4.52
N SER A 54 -28.01 -27.58 5.14
CA SER A 54 -27.16 -28.60 4.52
C SER A 54 -27.78 -29.28 3.30
N ASP A 55 -29.12 -29.31 3.19
CA ASP A 55 -29.84 -29.87 2.03
C ASP A 55 -29.84 -28.89 0.83
N TYR A 56 -29.77 -27.58 1.11
CA TYR A 56 -29.64 -26.50 0.11
C TYR A 56 -28.22 -26.34 -0.46
N SER A 57 -27.28 -27.20 -0.07
CA SER A 57 -25.86 -27.13 -0.45
C SER A 57 -25.58 -27.33 -1.95
N TYR A 58 -26.59 -27.76 -2.74
CA TYR A 58 -26.48 -27.85 -4.19
C TYR A 58 -26.40 -26.48 -4.88
N GLU A 59 -27.10 -25.45 -4.41
CA GLU A 59 -27.04 -24.12 -5.06
C GLU A 59 -25.80 -23.31 -4.65
N PHE A 60 -25.25 -23.54 -3.45
CA PHE A 60 -24.12 -22.74 -2.98
C PHE A 60 -22.84 -23.04 -3.76
N LYS A 61 -22.63 -24.31 -4.15
CA LYS A 61 -21.46 -24.68 -4.95
C LYS A 61 -21.53 -24.09 -6.35
N ASP A 62 -22.70 -24.10 -6.98
CA ASP A 62 -22.91 -23.51 -8.31
C ASP A 62 -22.77 -21.99 -8.29
N VAL A 63 -23.21 -21.33 -7.22
CA VAL A 63 -22.99 -19.89 -7.01
C VAL A 63 -21.50 -19.59 -6.82
N VAL A 64 -20.77 -20.42 -6.06
CA VAL A 64 -19.32 -20.26 -5.89
C VAL A 64 -18.58 -20.51 -7.20
N GLU A 65 -18.98 -21.52 -7.99
CA GLU A 65 -18.41 -21.84 -9.30
C GLU A 65 -18.65 -20.68 -10.28
N ALA A 66 -19.89 -20.17 -10.36
CA ALA A 66 -20.26 -19.03 -11.20
C ALA A 66 -19.53 -17.74 -10.78
N ILE A 67 -19.38 -17.48 -9.48
CA ILE A 67 -18.57 -16.35 -8.98
C ILE A 67 -17.12 -16.54 -9.38
N LYS A 68 -16.58 -17.76 -9.31
CA LYS A 68 -15.19 -18.06 -9.69
C LYS A 68 -14.96 -17.84 -11.19
N GLU A 69 -15.90 -18.25 -12.04
CA GLU A 69 -15.88 -17.99 -13.48
C GLU A 69 -15.99 -16.50 -13.81
N ILE A 70 -16.92 -15.78 -13.16
CA ILE A 70 -17.03 -14.31 -13.30
C ILE A 70 -15.75 -13.62 -12.82
N THR A 71 -15.14 -14.10 -11.74
CA THR A 71 -13.90 -13.54 -11.20
C THR A 71 -12.74 -13.77 -12.16
N GLN A 72 -12.60 -14.98 -12.72
CA GLN A 72 -11.59 -15.30 -13.72
C GLN A 72 -11.80 -14.54 -15.03
N ALA A 73 -13.05 -14.38 -15.48
CA ALA A 73 -13.40 -13.57 -16.63
C ALA A 73 -13.16 -12.07 -16.38
N SER A 74 -13.35 -11.58 -15.16
CA SER A 74 -13.04 -10.20 -14.79
C SER A 74 -11.52 -9.95 -14.74
N MET A 75 -10.74 -10.94 -14.32
CA MET A 75 -9.27 -10.87 -14.32
C MET A 75 -8.65 -10.92 -15.72
N SER A 76 -9.34 -11.49 -16.71
CA SER A 76 -8.89 -11.51 -18.11
C SER A 76 -9.27 -10.26 -18.90
N ILE A 77 -10.12 -9.38 -18.33
CA ILE A 77 -10.39 -8.05 -18.88
C ILE A 77 -9.25 -7.12 -18.41
N PRO A 78 -8.43 -6.55 -19.32
CA PRO A 78 -7.26 -5.74 -18.98
C PRO A 78 -7.57 -4.42 -18.23
N VAL A 79 -8.84 -4.13 -17.97
CA VAL A 79 -9.32 -2.97 -17.20
C VAL A 79 -9.38 -3.26 -15.69
N PHE A 80 -9.47 -4.53 -15.27
CA PHE A 80 -9.51 -4.95 -13.87
C PHE A 80 -8.29 -5.75 -13.43
N GLY A 81 -7.25 -5.82 -14.27
CA GLY A 81 -5.93 -6.21 -13.80
C GLY A 81 -5.60 -5.34 -12.60
N GLN A 82 -5.55 -5.93 -11.41
CA GLN A 82 -4.92 -5.29 -10.26
C GLN A 82 -3.59 -4.80 -10.82
N LYS A 83 -3.44 -3.48 -10.93
CA LYS A 83 -2.19 -2.87 -11.32
C LYS A 83 -1.22 -3.35 -10.25
N GLU A 84 -0.48 -4.41 -10.57
CA GLU A 84 0.58 -4.93 -9.73
C GLU A 84 1.40 -3.70 -9.40
N GLN A 85 1.43 -3.34 -8.12
CA GLN A 85 1.92 -2.04 -7.70
C GLN A 85 3.40 -2.06 -8.01
N GLU A 86 3.77 -1.54 -9.19
CA GLU A 86 5.13 -1.61 -9.69
C GLU A 86 6.01 -0.93 -8.66
N LEU A 87 6.86 -1.73 -8.01
CA LEU A 87 7.68 -1.26 -6.90
C LEU A 87 8.57 -0.13 -7.40
N LEU A 88 8.63 0.94 -6.62
CA LEU A 88 9.43 2.11 -6.91
C LEU A 88 10.92 1.75 -6.90
N PRO A 89 11.75 2.37 -7.75
CA PRO A 89 13.18 2.17 -7.70
C PRO A 89 13.76 2.62 -6.35
N MET A 90 14.88 2.01 -5.97
CA MET A 90 15.63 2.47 -4.79
C MET A 90 16.14 3.92 -5.01
N PRO A 91 16.05 4.80 -3.99
CA PRO A 91 16.55 6.18 -4.08
C PRO A 91 18.08 6.25 -4.13
N VAL A 92 18.74 5.20 -3.64
CA VAL A 92 20.19 5.00 -3.75
C VAL A 92 20.47 3.50 -3.76
N ASP A 93 21.45 3.08 -4.56
CA ASP A 93 21.96 1.71 -4.51
C ASP A 93 22.65 1.52 -3.16
N GLY A 94 22.15 0.63 -2.30
CA GLY A 94 22.70 0.49 -0.95
C GLY A 94 21.97 -0.54 -0.12
N ARG A 95 22.46 -0.78 1.09
CA ARG A 95 21.88 -1.75 2.02
C ARG A 95 21.06 -1.03 3.08
N VAL A 96 19.82 -1.46 3.29
CA VAL A 96 19.00 -0.99 4.41
C VAL A 96 19.68 -1.41 5.73
N SER A 97 20.06 -0.44 6.54
CA SER A 97 20.70 -0.63 7.85
C SER A 97 19.74 -0.42 9.01
N SER A 98 18.66 0.34 8.80
CA SER A 98 17.63 0.58 9.80
C SER A 98 16.24 0.63 9.19
N GLU A 99 15.29 0.03 9.91
CA GLU A 99 13.92 -0.15 9.46
C GLU A 99 12.98 0.92 10.00
N TYR A 100 11.88 1.11 9.29
CA TYR A 100 10.72 1.88 9.74
C TYR A 100 10.12 1.28 11.01
N GLY A 101 9.62 2.13 11.92
CA GLY A 101 8.88 1.72 13.11
C GLY A 101 9.52 2.13 14.43
N LEU A 102 8.90 1.69 15.54
CA LEU A 102 9.36 2.00 16.88
C LEU A 102 10.67 1.26 17.17
N ARG A 103 11.75 2.00 17.39
CA ARG A 103 13.07 1.45 17.70
C ARG A 103 13.80 2.28 18.73
N PHE A 104 14.83 1.68 19.33
CA PHE A 104 15.76 2.41 20.18
C PHE A 104 16.66 3.32 19.33
N HIS A 105 16.68 4.61 19.64
CA HIS A 105 17.53 5.58 18.97
C HIS A 105 18.95 5.52 19.57
N PRO A 106 20.00 5.22 18.78
CA PRO A 106 21.32 4.91 19.34
C PRO A 106 22.02 6.14 19.95
N ILE A 107 21.83 7.32 19.36
CA ILE A 107 22.41 8.58 19.87
C ILE A 107 21.63 9.15 21.06
N LEU A 108 20.30 9.25 20.94
CA LEU A 108 19.44 9.86 21.96
C LEU A 108 19.09 8.92 23.13
N LYS A 109 19.35 7.61 22.96
CA LYS A 109 19.18 6.55 23.97
C LYS A 109 17.76 6.40 24.51
N GLU A 110 16.77 6.57 23.65
CA GLU A 110 15.34 6.38 23.97
C GLU A 110 14.59 5.69 22.84
N GLN A 111 13.40 5.13 23.13
CA GLN A 111 12.52 4.59 22.10
C GLN A 111 11.87 5.72 21.31
N ARG A 112 12.09 5.73 20.00
CA ARG A 112 11.48 6.69 19.07
C ARG A 112 10.92 5.99 17.85
N MET A 113 9.89 6.61 17.29
CA MET A 113 9.37 6.22 15.99
C MET A 113 10.37 6.64 14.91
N HIS A 114 10.80 5.67 14.11
CA HIS A 114 11.57 5.92 12.89
C HIS A 114 10.61 5.98 11.71
N HIS A 115 10.46 7.18 11.12
CA HIS A 115 9.46 7.48 10.10
C HIS A 115 9.87 7.04 8.68
N GLY A 116 11.05 6.44 8.53
CA GLY A 116 11.59 5.99 7.25
C GLY A 116 12.51 4.78 7.38
N ILE A 117 13.37 4.60 6.40
CA ILE A 117 14.47 3.63 6.42
C ILE A 117 15.81 4.33 6.24
N ASP A 118 16.86 3.72 6.79
CA ASP A 118 18.23 4.18 6.61
C ASP A 118 18.94 3.26 5.61
N ILE A 119 19.47 3.83 4.53
CA ILE A 119 20.14 3.10 3.44
C ILE A 119 21.62 3.48 3.46
N VAL A 120 22.47 2.56 3.91
CA VAL A 120 23.92 2.79 3.98
C VAL A 120 24.54 2.71 2.60
N GLN A 121 25.31 3.76 2.28
CA GLN A 121 26.14 3.85 1.09
C GLN A 121 27.28 4.85 1.35
N LYS A 122 28.34 4.79 0.55
CA LYS A 122 29.47 5.71 0.58
C LYS A 122 29.00 7.16 0.38
N GLU A 123 29.61 8.05 1.16
CA GLU A 123 29.42 9.49 1.02
C GLU A 123 29.74 9.93 -0.42
N GLY A 124 28.93 10.82 -0.98
CA GLY A 124 29.07 11.32 -2.35
C GLY A 124 28.33 10.48 -3.41
N CYS A 125 27.81 9.30 -3.06
CA CYS A 125 27.00 8.52 -4.01
C CYS A 125 25.72 9.26 -4.40
N PRO A 126 25.27 9.14 -5.67
CA PRO A 126 24.10 9.88 -6.15
C PRO A 126 22.81 9.40 -5.49
N VAL A 127 21.98 10.35 -5.05
CA VAL A 127 20.62 10.11 -4.55
C VAL A 127 19.63 10.56 -5.61
N LYS A 128 18.68 9.68 -5.94
CA LYS A 128 17.69 9.87 -7.01
C LYS A 128 16.28 9.99 -6.42
N THR A 129 15.43 10.79 -7.04
CA THR A 129 14.00 10.79 -6.72
C THR A 129 13.33 9.50 -7.19
N VAL A 130 12.49 8.91 -6.35
CA VAL A 130 11.82 7.63 -6.65
C VAL A 130 10.61 7.79 -7.57
N LEU A 131 10.13 9.02 -7.75
CA LEU A 131 8.92 9.35 -8.50
C LEU A 131 9.03 10.76 -9.11
N ASP A 132 8.24 10.99 -10.17
CA ASP A 132 7.96 12.31 -10.72
C ASP A 132 7.33 13.21 -9.65
N GLY A 133 7.64 14.51 -9.67
CA GLY A 133 7.02 15.45 -8.76
C GLY A 133 7.64 16.84 -8.79
N VAL A 134 7.36 17.59 -7.73
CA VAL A 134 7.86 18.95 -7.53
C VAL A 134 8.53 19.05 -6.16
N VAL A 135 9.71 19.65 -6.12
CA VAL A 135 10.45 19.89 -4.87
C VAL A 135 9.64 20.83 -3.99
N PHE A 136 9.04 20.28 -2.94
CA PHE A 136 8.22 21.02 -1.99
C PHE A 136 9.07 21.85 -1.03
N SER A 137 10.21 21.32 -0.60
CA SER A 137 11.12 22.00 0.33
C SER A 137 12.56 21.51 0.15
N VAL A 138 13.50 22.45 0.34
CA VAL A 138 14.93 22.17 0.57
C VAL A 138 15.27 22.86 1.88
N GLY A 139 15.90 22.16 2.80
CA GLY A 139 16.19 22.72 4.11
C GLY A 139 17.31 22.00 4.84
N GLN A 140 17.70 22.55 5.97
CA GLN A 140 18.68 21.96 6.86
C GLN A 140 18.21 22.11 8.30
N ASP A 141 18.26 21.03 9.07
CA ASP A 141 18.08 21.09 10.52
C ASP A 141 19.09 20.21 11.26
N LYS A 142 19.08 20.30 12.59
CA LYS A 142 20.07 19.64 13.45
C LYS A 142 19.94 18.11 13.44
N GLU A 143 18.73 17.58 13.28
CA GLU A 143 18.47 16.14 13.29
C GLU A 143 18.60 15.57 11.87
N MET A 144 17.87 16.12 10.90
CA MET A 144 17.81 15.57 9.53
C MET A 144 19.00 15.99 8.65
N GLY A 145 19.80 16.97 9.08
CA GLY A 145 20.88 17.51 8.25
C GLY A 145 20.32 18.19 7.00
N ASN A 146 21.06 18.13 5.88
CA ASN A 146 20.55 18.62 4.61
C ASN A 146 19.46 17.68 4.10
N MET A 147 18.31 18.24 3.74
CA MET A 147 17.17 17.47 3.29
C MET A 147 16.43 18.08 2.11
N VAL A 148 15.84 17.20 1.31
CA VAL A 148 14.93 17.51 0.21
C VAL A 148 13.60 16.83 0.47
N LYS A 149 12.49 17.55 0.30
CA LYS A 149 11.13 16.99 0.33
C LYS A 149 10.47 17.21 -1.02
N ILE A 150 9.93 16.15 -1.62
CA ILE A 150 9.30 16.18 -2.93
C ILE A 150 7.85 15.73 -2.81
N ARG A 151 6.93 16.51 -3.39
CA ARG A 151 5.52 16.13 -3.53
C ARG A 151 5.30 15.51 -4.89
N HIS A 152 4.63 14.37 -4.92
CA HIS A 152 4.39 13.58 -6.13
C HIS A 152 2.94 13.69 -6.59
N ASP A 153 2.72 13.41 -7.87
CA ASP A 153 1.40 13.54 -8.51
C ASP A 153 0.36 12.55 -7.97
N ASN A 154 0.82 11.44 -7.37
CA ASN A 154 -0.05 10.44 -6.71
C ASN A 154 -0.46 10.84 -5.28
N GLY A 155 -0.15 12.06 -4.85
CA GLY A 155 -0.47 12.58 -3.51
C GLY A 155 0.53 12.17 -2.41
N SER A 156 1.55 11.37 -2.71
CA SER A 156 2.60 11.08 -1.73
C SER A 156 3.63 12.19 -1.63
N THR A 157 4.34 12.23 -0.50
CA THR A 157 5.53 13.07 -0.31
C THR A 157 6.69 12.19 0.10
N THR A 158 7.87 12.37 -0.50
CA THR A 158 9.10 11.69 -0.09
C THR A 158 10.07 12.66 0.55
N VAL A 159 10.86 12.14 1.50
CA VAL A 159 11.89 12.89 2.22
C VAL A 159 13.22 12.19 2.04
N TYR A 160 14.26 12.98 1.72
CA TYR A 160 15.64 12.53 1.52
C TYR A 160 16.52 13.36 2.44
N ALA A 161 17.13 12.75 3.45
CA ALA A 161 17.86 13.44 4.51
C ALA A 161 19.30 12.93 4.68
N HIS A 162 20.05 13.61 5.54
CA HIS A 162 21.49 13.43 5.76
C HIS A 162 22.34 13.65 4.49
N LEU A 163 21.84 14.42 3.53
CA LEU A 163 22.52 14.66 2.25
C LEU A 163 23.83 15.42 2.48
N LYS A 164 24.84 15.16 1.64
CA LYS A 164 26.06 15.97 1.60
C LYS A 164 25.82 17.20 0.74
N ASP A 165 25.55 16.96 -0.54
CA ASP A 165 25.24 18.00 -1.51
C ASP A 165 23.76 17.95 -1.90
N VAL A 166 23.17 19.12 -2.16
CA VAL A 166 21.81 19.25 -2.69
C VAL A 166 21.88 19.97 -4.04
N TYR A 167 21.31 19.36 -5.07
CA TYR A 167 21.40 19.85 -6.46
C TYR A 167 20.12 20.50 -6.98
N VAL A 168 19.03 20.41 -6.21
CA VAL A 168 17.71 20.94 -6.59
C VAL A 168 17.29 22.12 -5.73
N LYS A 169 16.32 22.89 -6.23
CA LYS A 169 15.74 24.05 -5.53
C LYS A 169 14.24 23.85 -5.30
N LYS A 170 13.71 24.60 -4.32
CA LYS A 170 12.26 24.63 -4.05
C LYS A 170 11.49 25.01 -5.32
N GLN A 171 10.34 24.36 -5.54
CA GLN A 171 9.46 24.46 -6.71
C GLN A 171 10.02 23.89 -8.02
N GLU A 172 11.18 23.25 -8.00
CA GLU A 172 11.74 22.61 -9.20
C GLU A 172 10.95 21.34 -9.57
N PRO A 173 10.49 21.20 -10.83
CA PRO A 173 9.90 19.96 -11.31
C PRO A 173 10.99 18.93 -11.59
N ILE A 174 10.79 17.70 -11.14
CA ILE A 174 11.76 16.61 -11.29
C ILE A 174 11.09 15.34 -11.80
N LYS A 175 11.87 14.54 -12.52
CA LYS A 175 11.45 13.23 -13.06
C LYS A 175 12.04 12.10 -12.24
N GLN A 176 11.34 10.97 -12.19
CA GLN A 176 11.84 9.74 -11.57
C GLN A 176 13.27 9.45 -12.04
N GLY A 177 14.15 9.10 -11.10
CA GLY A 177 15.55 8.81 -11.37
C GLY A 177 16.46 10.04 -11.45
N PHE A 178 15.91 11.26 -11.43
CA PHE A 178 16.71 12.50 -11.41
C PHE A 178 17.54 12.58 -10.13
N ILE A 179 18.81 12.96 -10.27
CA ILE A 179 19.76 13.07 -9.15
C ILE A 179 19.50 14.38 -8.42
N ILE A 180 19.03 14.29 -7.18
CA ILE A 180 18.65 15.43 -6.35
C ILE A 180 19.76 15.90 -5.40
N GLY A 181 20.79 15.07 -5.23
CA GLY A 181 21.90 15.32 -4.32
C GLY A 181 22.77 14.09 -4.15
N THR A 182 23.58 14.09 -3.10
CA THR A 182 24.50 12.99 -2.76
C THR A 182 24.34 12.52 -1.33
N VAL A 183 24.61 11.23 -1.11
CA VAL A 183 24.65 10.62 0.22
C VAL A 183 25.66 11.37 1.09
N GLY A 184 25.29 11.64 2.33
CA GLY A 184 26.13 12.34 3.28
C GLY A 184 26.13 11.73 4.66
N LYS A 185 26.52 12.57 5.62
CA LYS A 185 26.52 12.32 7.06
C LYS A 185 26.23 13.63 7.80
N THR A 186 25.31 14.43 7.27
CA THR A 186 24.92 15.72 7.88
C THR A 186 23.82 15.51 8.91
N GLY A 187 23.69 16.42 9.88
CA GLY A 187 22.73 16.27 10.96
C GLY A 187 23.14 15.19 11.96
N LEU A 188 22.15 14.48 12.51
CA LEU A 188 22.32 13.48 13.55
C LEU A 188 22.54 12.08 12.97
N ALA A 189 23.68 11.88 12.30
CA ALA A 189 24.03 10.62 11.63
C ALA A 189 25.34 10.00 12.17
N GLU A 190 25.31 8.73 12.58
CA GLU A 190 26.51 8.02 13.09
C GLU A 190 27.47 7.61 11.97
N THR A 191 26.92 7.21 10.82
CA THR A 191 27.64 6.74 9.62
C THR A 191 27.04 7.40 8.38
N SER A 192 27.72 7.29 7.23
CA SER A 192 27.17 7.82 5.98
C SER A 192 26.02 6.92 5.49
N HIS A 193 24.86 7.52 5.29
CA HIS A 193 23.64 6.86 4.83
C HIS A 193 22.64 7.89 4.29
N LEU A 194 21.66 7.41 3.52
CA LEU A 194 20.46 8.15 3.19
C LEU A 194 19.36 7.77 4.17
N HIS A 195 18.76 8.75 4.84
CA HIS A 195 17.49 8.54 5.50
C HIS A 195 16.35 8.86 4.52
N PHE A 196 15.47 7.89 4.27
CA PHE A 196 14.40 7.99 3.29
C PHE A 196 13.03 7.72 3.90
N GLU A 197 12.09 8.64 3.69
CA GLU A 197 10.71 8.50 4.15
C GLU A 197 9.72 8.62 2.99
N ILE A 198 8.56 7.97 3.15
CA ILE A 198 7.39 8.17 2.29
C ILE A 198 6.17 8.49 3.15
N TRP A 199 5.41 9.49 2.73
CA TRP A 199 4.25 10.02 3.45
C TRP A 199 3.03 10.05 2.55
N ARG A 200 1.86 9.72 3.10
CA ARG A 200 0.56 9.89 2.47
C ARG A 200 -0.45 10.32 3.52
N ASP A 201 -1.31 11.28 3.20
CA ASP A 201 -2.35 11.81 4.10
C ASP A 201 -1.79 12.16 5.50
N ASP A 202 -0.66 12.88 5.52
CA ASP A 202 0.08 13.31 6.72
C ASP A 202 0.57 12.18 7.64
N LYS A 203 0.64 10.94 7.13
CA LYS A 203 1.17 9.77 7.85
C LYS A 203 2.38 9.21 7.13
N SER A 204 3.44 8.94 7.88
CA SER A 204 4.57 8.16 7.38
C SER A 204 4.12 6.71 7.14
N GLU A 205 4.52 6.14 6.02
CA GLU A 205 4.33 4.73 5.72
C GLU A 205 5.67 4.02 5.64
N ASP A 206 5.67 2.70 5.83
CA ASP A 206 6.85 1.86 5.70
C ASP A 206 7.36 1.84 4.24
N PRO A 207 8.55 2.40 3.94
CA PRO A 207 9.12 2.40 2.59
C PRO A 207 9.31 1.01 1.98
N ARG A 208 9.43 -0.06 2.77
CA ARG A 208 9.57 -1.43 2.26
C ARG A 208 8.36 -1.90 1.45
N LYS A 209 7.18 -1.33 1.70
CA LYS A 209 5.97 -1.64 0.94
C LYS A 209 5.97 -1.03 -0.46
N TRP A 210 6.84 -0.04 -0.67
CA TRP A 210 6.84 0.80 -1.87
C TRP A 210 8.08 0.59 -2.73
N LEU A 211 9.23 0.28 -2.13
CA LEU A 211 10.51 0.20 -2.82
C LEU A 211 10.82 -1.22 -3.30
N ASN A 212 11.46 -1.31 -4.47
CA ASN A 212 12.05 -2.52 -5.00
C ASN A 212 13.38 -2.81 -4.28
N ILE A 213 13.27 -3.32 -3.06
CA ILE A 213 14.42 -3.74 -2.27
C ILE A 213 14.78 -5.16 -2.74
N SER A 214 15.78 -5.26 -3.62
CA SER A 214 16.33 -6.57 -3.99
C SER A 214 17.02 -7.20 -2.78
N ASN A 215 16.59 -8.42 -2.41
CA ASN A 215 17.15 -9.18 -1.28
C ASN A 215 18.58 -9.73 -1.52
N ASN A 216 19.34 -9.15 -2.46
CA ASN A 216 20.61 -9.71 -2.93
C ASN A 216 21.81 -9.29 -2.06
N VAL A 217 21.80 -9.65 -0.78
CA VAL A 217 23.00 -9.62 0.07
C VAL A 217 23.14 -10.93 0.82
N ARG A 218 23.43 -12.04 0.10
CA ARG A 218 23.93 -13.29 0.71
C ARG A 218 24.92 -14.12 -0.11
N GLU A 219 25.43 -13.68 -1.28
CA GLU A 219 26.33 -14.54 -2.08
C GLU A 219 27.79 -14.08 -2.25
N ASP A 220 28.19 -12.88 -1.82
CA ASP A 220 29.54 -12.37 -2.13
C ASP A 220 30.58 -12.50 -1.00
N LEU A 221 30.24 -13.03 0.18
CA LEU A 221 31.19 -13.19 1.30
C LEU A 221 32.10 -14.42 1.23
N ASN A 222 32.06 -15.23 0.17
CA ASN A 222 33.01 -16.33 -0.04
C ASN A 222 34.19 -16.01 -0.96
N GLY A 223 34.32 -14.76 -1.44
CA GLY A 223 35.38 -14.37 -2.40
C GLY A 223 36.72 -13.92 -1.82
N PHE A 224 36.86 -13.74 -0.50
CA PHE A 224 38.10 -13.28 0.13
C PHE A 224 38.57 -14.24 1.24
N LYS A 225 38.87 -15.47 0.84
CA LYS A 225 39.82 -16.34 1.56
C LYS A 225 40.82 -16.84 0.54
N ASN A 226 41.89 -16.06 0.35
CA ASN A 226 43.24 -16.44 -0.11
C ASN A 226 43.90 -15.24 -0.81
N LEU A 227 44.44 -14.32 -0.01
CA LEU A 227 45.62 -13.49 -0.31
C LEU A 227 46.27 -13.12 1.02
#